data_AF-A0A7T8H257-F1
#
_entry.id   AF-A0A7T8H257-F1
#
_cell.length_a   1.000
_cell.length_b   1.000
_cell.length_c   1.000
_cell.angle_alpha   90.00
_cell.angle_beta   90.00
_cell.angle_gamma   90.00
#
_symmetry.space_group_name_H-M   'P 1'
#
loop_
_entity.id
_entity.type
_entity.pdbx_description
1 polymer ?
#
loop_
_entity_poly.entity_id
_entity_poly.type
_entity_poly.pdbx_seq_one_letter_code
_entity_poly.pdbx_strand_id
1 'polypeptide(L)'
;MKDKHWIYALHISGGLGFIPKNYVAPISDKQRSNTALVAFEKNILSLDFIPHKELVLKHLSELKASEPKKKRLAPQPPEEAKMAREIVDIVRSGSGLPYGVAKEVSMSVLSYVLQHKDPNIKALLSSLDSLGTNSSELLPNYESPDAKAMEVLLQRLTECKEDDQQRNWMLHEDESTIGRLLESLYDLLVKVEPRISVSVLSRFKYFYVQSLIEYFQMET
;
A
#
# COMPACT_ATOMS: atom_id res chain seq x y z
N MET A 1 -8.81 33.07 39.76
CA MET A 1 -8.87 33.11 38.28
C MET A 1 -7.64 33.91 37.81
N LYS A 2 -6.69 33.30 37.08
CA LYS A 2 -5.48 34.03 36.62
C LYS A 2 -5.84 34.85 35.39
N ASP A 3 -5.67 36.17 35.47
CA ASP A 3 -6.00 37.10 34.38
C ASP A 3 -5.25 36.75 33.10
N LYS A 4 -6.00 36.30 32.09
CA LYS A 4 -5.48 35.81 30.80
C LYS A 4 -4.78 36.89 29.96
N HIS A 5 -4.80 38.16 30.37
CA HIS A 5 -4.41 39.32 29.56
C HIS A 5 -3.08 39.99 29.96
N TRP A 6 -2.40 39.52 31.01
CA TRP A 6 -1.14 40.10 31.48
C TRP A 6 0.01 39.08 31.43
N ILE A 7 1.22 39.54 31.10
CA ILE A 7 2.46 38.76 31.13
C ILE A 7 3.38 39.39 32.17
N TYR A 8 3.99 38.55 33.01
CA TYR A 8 5.06 38.98 33.92
C TYR A 8 6.39 38.97 33.15
N ALA A 9 7.07 40.11 33.08
CA ALA A 9 8.26 40.30 32.25
C ALA A 9 9.33 41.13 32.95
N LEU A 10 10.59 40.94 32.54
CA LEU A 10 11.74 41.75 32.95
C LEU A 10 11.90 42.90 31.95
N HIS A 11 11.89 44.13 32.44
CA HIS A 11 12.13 45.33 31.65
C HIS A 11 13.62 45.50 31.33
N ILE A 12 13.96 46.23 30.25
CA ILE A 12 15.35 46.47 29.84
C ILE A 12 16.18 47.24 30.89
N SER A 13 15.51 47.90 31.84
CA SER A 13 16.14 48.58 32.97
C SER A 13 16.41 47.65 34.16
N GLY A 14 16.15 46.34 34.03
CA GLY A 14 16.36 45.34 35.08
C GLY A 14 15.21 45.19 36.09
N GLY A 15 14.14 45.98 35.97
CA GLY A 15 12.95 45.89 36.84
C GLY A 15 11.97 44.80 36.39
N LEU A 16 11.28 44.17 37.34
CA LEU A 16 10.20 43.20 37.08
C LEU A 16 8.83 43.89 37.07
N GLY A 17 7.94 43.51 36.16
CA GLY A 17 6.60 44.09 36.08
C GLY A 17 5.60 43.31 35.22
N PHE A 18 4.36 43.76 35.19
CA PHE A 18 3.29 43.19 34.36
C PHE A 18 3.06 44.03 33.11
N ILE A 19 2.99 43.38 31.95
CA ILE A 19 2.75 44.01 30.64
C ILE A 19 1.50 43.40 30.02
N PRO A 20 0.55 44.19 29.50
CA PRO A 20 -0.61 43.67 28.79
C PRO A 20 -0.19 42.90 27.53
N LYS A 21 -0.78 41.74 27.28
CA LYS A 21 -0.46 40.87 26.13
C LYS A 21 -0.56 41.59 24.78
N ASN A 22 -1.50 42.53 24.65
CA ASN A 22 -1.75 43.28 23.42
C ASN A 22 -0.60 44.25 23.06
N TYR A 23 0.34 44.48 23.98
CA TYR A 23 1.52 45.31 23.78
C TYR A 23 2.81 44.47 23.60
N VAL A 24 2.68 43.13 23.50
CA VAL A 24 3.81 42.22 23.34
C VAL A 24 3.69 41.49 22.00
N ALA A 25 4.59 41.80 21.07
CA ALA A 25 4.71 41.03 19.83
C ALA A 25 5.53 39.75 20.06
N PRO A 26 5.17 38.61 19.45
CA PRO A 26 6.03 37.43 19.44
C PRO A 26 7.28 37.73 18.61
N ILE A 27 8.34 38.13 19.31
CA ILE A 27 9.66 38.33 18.74
C ILE A 27 10.20 36.97 18.31
N SER A 28 10.64 36.81 17.06
CA SER A 28 11.24 35.54 16.62
C SER A 28 12.47 35.21 17.48
N ASP A 29 12.77 33.92 17.69
CA ASP A 29 13.93 33.50 18.48
C ASP A 29 15.24 34.16 18.01
N LYS A 30 15.33 34.48 16.71
CA LYS A 30 16.45 35.20 16.08
C LYS A 30 16.53 36.68 16.52
N GLN A 31 15.39 37.35 16.63
CA GLN A 31 15.36 38.73 17.12
C GLN A 31 15.61 38.78 18.64
N ARG A 32 15.10 37.83 19.43
CA ARG A 32 15.36 37.74 20.88
C ARG A 32 16.84 37.56 21.20
N SER A 33 17.50 36.64 20.50
CA SER A 33 18.93 36.37 20.65
C SER A 33 19.78 37.59 20.26
N ASN A 34 19.45 38.26 19.15
CA ASN A 34 20.13 39.49 18.77
C ASN A 34 19.96 40.63 19.79
N THR A 35 18.74 40.85 20.29
CA THR A 35 18.50 41.88 21.33
C THR A 35 19.23 41.56 22.63
N ALA A 36 19.26 40.29 23.04
CA ALA A 36 19.99 39.85 24.24
C ALA A 36 21.50 40.03 24.09
N LEU A 37 22.07 39.70 22.93
CA LEU A 37 23.50 39.87 22.65
C LEU A 37 23.91 41.35 22.64
N VAL A 38 23.07 42.23 22.08
CA VAL A 38 23.31 43.68 22.09
C VAL A 38 23.25 44.25 23.51
N ALA A 39 22.28 43.82 24.32
CA ALA A 39 22.17 44.25 25.72
C ALA A 39 23.37 43.76 26.57
N PHE A 40 23.81 42.52 26.34
CA PHE A 40 24.96 41.94 27.01
C PHE A 40 26.27 42.67 26.66
N GLU A 41 26.50 42.96 25.38
CA GLU A 41 27.64 43.75 24.93
C GLU A 41 27.66 45.14 25.55
N LYS A 42 26.50 45.83 25.59
CA LYS A 42 26.38 47.14 26.24
C LYS A 42 26.74 47.09 27.73
N ASN A 43 26.29 46.05 28.43
CA ASN A 43 26.60 45.85 29.85
C ASN A 43 28.10 45.57 30.07
N ILE A 44 28.73 44.76 29.21
CA ILE A 44 30.19 44.53 29.27
C ILE A 44 30.96 45.83 29.03
N LEU A 45 30.54 46.65 28.07
CA LEU A 45 31.20 47.93 27.78
C LEU A 45 31.11 48.90 28.96
N SER A 46 29.99 48.90 29.70
CA SER A 46 29.74 49.78 30.85
C SER A 46 30.49 49.43 32.14
N LEU A 47 31.16 48.28 32.19
CA LEU A 47 31.92 47.83 33.36
C LEU A 47 33.41 48.18 33.20
N ASP A 48 33.98 48.82 34.22
CA ASP A 48 35.34 49.39 34.22
C ASP A 48 36.46 48.33 34.28
N PHE A 49 36.20 47.18 34.91
CA PHE A 49 37.17 46.09 34.98
C PHE A 49 36.50 44.72 34.81
N ILE A 50 36.75 44.09 33.66
CA ILE A 50 36.40 42.69 33.39
C ILE A 50 37.66 41.99 32.86
N PRO A 51 38.11 40.88 33.47
CA PRO A 51 39.19 40.08 32.91
C PRO A 51 38.80 39.54 31.53
N HIS A 52 39.69 39.66 30.54
CA HIS A 52 39.49 39.19 29.17
C HIS A 52 38.37 39.88 28.37
N LYS A 53 38.00 41.13 28.72
CA LYS A 53 36.97 41.94 28.02
C LYS A 53 37.11 41.91 26.49
N GLU A 54 38.32 42.07 25.96
CA GLU A 54 38.58 42.05 24.52
C GLU A 54 38.31 40.69 23.87
N LEU A 55 38.65 39.61 24.56
CA LEU A 55 38.44 38.25 24.07
C LEU A 55 36.96 37.89 24.00
N VAL A 56 36.18 38.38 24.97
CA VAL A 56 34.72 38.24 25.00
C VAL A 56 34.07 39.04 23.87
N LEU A 57 34.50 40.28 23.64
CA LEU A 57 33.98 41.11 22.54
C LEU A 57 34.30 40.50 21.17
N LYS A 58 35.47 39.89 21.01
CA LYS A 58 35.85 39.16 19.79
C LYS A 58 34.96 37.94 19.53
N HIS A 59 34.68 37.14 20.56
CA HIS A 59 33.77 35.98 20.40
C HIS A 59 32.33 36.41 20.10
N LEU A 60 31.88 37.53 20.67
CA LEU A 60 30.55 38.08 20.39
C LEU A 60 30.41 38.57 18.94
N SER A 61 31.46 39.18 18.37
CA SER A 61 31.44 39.59 16.95
C SER A 61 31.47 38.40 16.00
N GLU A 62 32.24 37.35 16.32
CA GLU A 62 32.25 36.08 15.58
C GLU A 62 30.88 35.37 15.61
N LEU A 63 30.19 35.38 16.75
CA LEU A 63 28.84 34.83 16.88
C LEU A 63 27.80 35.61 16.07
N LYS A 64 27.94 36.93 15.95
CA LYS A 64 27.07 37.77 15.10
C LYS A 64 27.34 37.58 13.61
N ALA A 65 28.59 37.30 13.22
CA ALA A 65 29.01 37.09 11.83
C ALA A 65 28.72 35.67 11.31
N SER A 66 28.48 34.71 12.20
CA SER A 66 28.07 33.35 11.88
C SER A 66 26.64 33.33 11.29
N GLU A 67 26.52 33.12 9.98
CA GLU A 67 25.23 32.78 9.35
C GLU A 67 24.59 31.55 10.03
N PRO A 68 23.25 31.49 10.15
CA PRO A 68 22.59 30.35 10.74
C PRO A 68 22.92 29.09 9.93
N LYS A 69 23.58 28.12 10.56
CA LYS A 69 23.73 26.77 10.00
C LYS A 69 22.36 26.32 9.52
N LYS A 70 22.20 26.16 8.18
CA LYS A 70 20.95 25.69 7.57
C LYS A 70 20.45 24.49 8.39
N LYS A 71 19.24 24.60 8.94
CA LYS A 71 18.56 23.45 9.56
C LYS A 71 18.60 22.31 8.54
N ARG A 72 19.23 21.19 8.88
CA ARG A 72 19.23 20.00 8.02
C ARG A 72 17.75 19.65 7.79
N LEU A 73 17.27 19.73 6.55
CA LEU A 73 15.97 19.19 6.21
C LEU A 73 16.01 17.69 6.50
N ALA A 74 14.90 17.14 7.01
CA ALA A 74 14.78 15.70 7.19
C ALA A 74 15.11 14.99 5.86
N PRO A 75 15.83 13.85 5.89
CA PRO A 75 16.08 13.06 4.69
C PRO A 75 14.74 12.77 3.99
N GLN A 76 14.67 13.06 2.70
CA GLN A 76 13.50 12.65 1.92
C GLN A 76 13.49 11.12 1.82
N PRO A 77 12.31 10.48 1.83
CA PRO A 77 12.22 9.05 1.61
C PRO A 77 12.83 8.69 0.24
N PRO A 78 13.47 7.50 0.12
CA PRO A 78 14.00 7.03 -1.15
C PRO A 78 12.95 7.07 -2.26
N GLU A 79 13.34 7.41 -3.49
CA GLU A 79 12.43 7.51 -4.63
C GLU A 79 11.70 6.18 -4.89
N GLU A 80 12.37 5.06 -4.64
CA GLU A 80 11.84 3.70 -4.77
C GLU A 80 10.72 3.45 -3.77
N ALA A 81 10.85 3.95 -2.54
CA ALA A 81 9.83 3.81 -1.50
C ALA A 81 8.57 4.63 -1.85
N LYS A 82 8.77 5.79 -2.47
CA LYS A 82 7.67 6.63 -2.97
C LYS A 82 6.94 5.93 -4.14
N MET A 83 7.69 5.43 -5.12
CA MET A 83 7.16 4.71 -6.27
C MET A 83 6.40 3.45 -5.85
N ALA A 84 6.95 2.64 -4.93
CA ALA A 84 6.27 1.45 -4.42
C ALA A 84 4.91 1.78 -3.78
N ARG A 85 4.82 2.89 -3.06
CA ARG A 85 3.56 3.35 -2.45
C ARG A 85 2.57 3.82 -3.51
N GLU A 86 3.03 4.60 -4.49
CA GLU A 86 2.19 5.08 -5.59
C GLU A 86 1.59 3.92 -6.40
N ILE A 87 2.38 2.87 -6.69
CA ILE A 87 1.89 1.66 -7.37
C ILE A 87 0.74 1.01 -6.59
N VAL A 88 0.90 0.84 -5.27
CA VAL A 88 -0.15 0.22 -4.43
C VAL A 88 -1.41 1.09 -4.40
N ASP A 89 -1.28 2.41 -4.34
CA ASP A 89 -2.42 3.32 -4.37
C ASP A 89 -3.12 3.35 -5.74
N ILE A 90 -2.38 3.21 -6.85
CA ILE A 90 -2.95 3.06 -8.21
C ILE A 90 -3.75 1.76 -8.29
N VAL A 91 -3.17 0.63 -7.88
CA VAL A 91 -3.88 -0.66 -7.90
C VAL A 91 -5.13 -0.60 -7.03
N ARG A 92 -5.04 -0.02 -5.83
CA ARG A 92 -6.17 0.12 -4.91
C ARG A 92 -7.29 0.99 -5.47
N SER A 93 -6.96 2.13 -6.08
CA SER A 93 -7.95 3.03 -6.68
C SER A 93 -8.61 2.43 -7.93
N GLY A 94 -7.86 1.65 -8.73
CA GLY A 94 -8.39 0.99 -9.92
C GLY A 94 -9.22 -0.27 -9.65
N SER A 95 -8.96 -0.99 -8.55
CA SER A 95 -9.57 -2.30 -8.28
C SER A 95 -10.50 -2.37 -7.07
N GLY A 96 -10.48 -1.37 -6.18
CA GLY A 96 -11.23 -1.41 -4.91
C GLY A 96 -10.70 -2.41 -3.88
N LEU A 97 -9.56 -3.05 -4.14
CA LEU A 97 -8.97 -4.03 -3.22
C LEU A 97 -8.48 -3.40 -1.91
N PRO A 98 -8.56 -4.10 -0.76
CA PRO A 98 -7.98 -3.61 0.48
C PRO A 98 -6.46 -3.50 0.39
N TYR A 99 -5.85 -2.62 1.19
CA TYR A 99 -4.43 -2.28 1.11
C TYR A 99 -3.50 -3.50 1.10
N GLY A 100 -3.74 -4.47 1.99
CA GLY A 100 -2.92 -5.69 2.06
C GLY A 100 -2.95 -6.48 0.75
N VAL A 101 -4.13 -6.69 0.17
CA VAL A 101 -4.30 -7.44 -1.08
C VAL A 101 -3.72 -6.65 -2.26
N ALA A 102 -3.95 -5.33 -2.33
CA ALA A 102 -3.38 -4.48 -3.38
C ALA A 102 -1.84 -4.52 -3.37
N LYS A 103 -1.22 -4.55 -2.18
CA LYS A 103 0.22 -4.71 -2.00
C LYS A 103 0.70 -6.07 -2.52
N GLU A 104 0.04 -7.17 -2.11
CA GLU A 104 0.41 -8.51 -2.58
C GLU A 104 0.28 -8.65 -4.10
N VAL A 105 -0.83 -8.17 -4.70
CA VAL A 105 -1.03 -8.18 -6.16
C VAL A 105 0.07 -7.41 -6.87
N SER A 106 0.40 -6.21 -6.38
CA SER A 106 1.47 -5.37 -6.94
C SER A 106 2.82 -6.08 -6.89
N MET A 107 3.13 -6.74 -5.76
CA MET A 107 4.34 -7.54 -5.59
C MET A 107 4.36 -8.73 -6.55
N SER A 108 3.25 -9.48 -6.68
CA SER A 108 3.18 -10.63 -7.58
C SER A 108 3.39 -10.25 -9.04
N VAL A 109 2.73 -9.19 -9.50
CA VAL A 109 2.85 -8.70 -10.89
C VAL A 109 4.29 -8.25 -11.18
N LEU A 110 4.87 -7.39 -10.33
CA LEU A 110 6.23 -6.91 -10.52
C LEU A 110 7.25 -8.06 -10.45
N SER A 111 7.05 -9.01 -9.53
CA SER A 111 7.93 -10.20 -9.43
C SER A 111 7.87 -11.04 -10.70
N TYR A 112 6.68 -11.25 -11.25
CA TYR A 112 6.51 -12.00 -12.50
C TYR A 112 7.23 -11.31 -13.67
N VAL A 113 7.03 -9.99 -13.81
CA VAL A 113 7.69 -9.19 -14.86
C VAL A 113 9.21 -9.27 -14.72
N LEU A 114 9.74 -9.16 -13.50
CA LEU A 114 11.19 -9.24 -13.24
C LEU A 114 11.79 -10.62 -13.49
N GLN A 115 11.02 -11.70 -13.35
CA GLN A 115 11.48 -13.06 -13.65
C GLN A 115 11.71 -13.29 -15.15
N HIS A 116 11.08 -12.48 -16.01
CA HIS A 116 11.22 -12.57 -17.46
C HIS A 116 12.35 -11.64 -17.91
N LYS A 117 13.34 -12.15 -18.64
CA LYS A 117 14.45 -11.31 -19.16
C LYS A 117 13.90 -10.35 -20.23
N ASP A 118 14.13 -9.06 -20.06
CA ASP A 118 13.72 -7.96 -20.96
C ASP A 118 12.25 -8.02 -21.41
N PRO A 119 11.29 -7.92 -20.47
CA PRO A 119 9.89 -7.90 -20.83
C PRO A 119 9.61 -6.60 -21.59
N ASN A 120 9.06 -6.71 -22.80
CA ASN A 120 8.56 -5.54 -23.50
C ASN A 120 7.27 -5.05 -22.82
N ILE A 121 7.43 -4.24 -21.76
CA ILE A 121 6.32 -3.76 -20.91
C ILE A 121 5.26 -3.04 -21.75
N LYS A 122 5.66 -2.29 -22.79
CA LYS A 122 4.71 -1.59 -23.67
C LYS A 122 3.85 -2.57 -24.48
N ALA A 123 4.46 -3.62 -25.04
CA ALA A 123 3.71 -4.67 -25.73
C ALA A 123 2.80 -5.43 -24.76
N LEU A 124 3.28 -5.75 -23.56
CA LEU A 124 2.47 -6.39 -22.51
C LEU A 124 1.25 -5.55 -22.13
N LEU A 125 1.41 -4.23 -21.92
CA LEU A 125 0.28 -3.34 -21.65
C LEU A 125 -0.73 -3.33 -22.80
N SER A 126 -0.28 -3.31 -24.05
CA SER A 126 -1.15 -3.37 -25.22
C SER A 126 -1.92 -4.71 -25.30
N SER A 127 -1.26 -5.81 -24.95
CA SER A 127 -1.88 -7.13 -24.87
C SER A 127 -2.88 -7.23 -23.71
N LEU A 128 -2.63 -6.56 -22.58
CA LEU A 128 -3.56 -6.49 -21.45
C LEU A 128 -4.79 -5.67 -21.80
N ASP A 129 -4.64 -4.54 -22.50
CA ASP A 129 -5.76 -3.70 -22.95
C ASP A 129 -6.66 -4.43 -23.96
N SER A 130 -6.09 -5.36 -24.73
CA SER A 130 -6.85 -6.20 -25.69
C SER A 130 -7.40 -7.48 -25.07
N LEU A 131 -7.09 -7.76 -23.80
CA LEU A 131 -7.61 -8.93 -23.08
C LEU A 131 -9.13 -8.74 -22.85
N GLY A 132 -9.93 -9.70 -23.32
CA GLY A 132 -11.39 -9.65 -23.21
C GLY A 132 -12.12 -9.01 -24.40
N THR A 133 -11.45 -8.22 -25.24
CA THR A 133 -12.03 -7.67 -26.48
C THR A 133 -11.72 -8.58 -27.66
N ASN A 134 -12.64 -9.50 -27.99
CA ASN A 134 -12.73 -10.20 -29.28
C ASN A 134 -11.47 -10.88 -29.85
N SER A 135 -10.50 -11.32 -29.04
CA SER A 135 -9.48 -12.26 -29.53
C SER A 135 -10.06 -13.66 -29.63
N SER A 136 -10.49 -14.05 -30.84
CA SER A 136 -11.01 -15.38 -31.20
C SER A 136 -9.95 -16.49 -31.19
N GLU A 137 -8.68 -16.16 -30.89
CA GLU A 137 -7.52 -17.03 -31.11
C GLU A 137 -6.58 -17.16 -29.89
N LEU A 138 -7.03 -16.78 -28.69
CA LEU A 138 -6.22 -17.10 -27.50
C LEU A 138 -6.37 -18.58 -27.18
N LEU A 139 -5.23 -19.28 -27.28
CA LEU A 139 -5.09 -20.69 -26.92
C LEU A 139 -5.76 -20.96 -25.57
N PRO A 140 -6.45 -22.12 -25.43
CA PRO A 140 -7.08 -22.48 -24.19
C PRO A 140 -6.06 -22.51 -23.04
N ASN A 141 -6.26 -21.63 -22.05
CA ASN A 141 -5.38 -21.52 -20.88
C ASN A 141 -5.75 -22.57 -19.83
N TYR A 142 -5.45 -23.84 -20.13
CA TYR A 142 -5.67 -24.96 -19.19
C TYR A 142 -4.75 -24.89 -17.96
N GLU A 143 -3.69 -24.08 -18.01
CA GLU A 143 -2.79 -23.88 -16.88
C GLU A 143 -3.32 -22.85 -15.87
N SER A 144 -4.43 -22.17 -16.18
CA SER A 144 -5.04 -21.22 -15.27
C SER A 144 -5.47 -21.91 -13.97
N PRO A 145 -5.39 -21.22 -12.82
CA PRO A 145 -5.88 -21.76 -11.55
C PRO A 145 -7.34 -22.22 -11.65
N ASP A 146 -8.18 -21.44 -12.34
CA ASP A 146 -9.60 -21.75 -12.51
C ASP A 146 -9.82 -23.00 -13.36
N ALA A 147 -9.06 -23.15 -14.47
CA ALA A 147 -9.15 -24.33 -15.32
C ALA A 147 -8.78 -25.60 -14.54
N LYS A 148 -7.71 -25.56 -13.76
CA LYS A 148 -7.28 -26.67 -12.90
C LYS A 148 -8.32 -26.98 -11.82
N ALA A 149 -8.85 -25.96 -11.16
CA ALA A 149 -9.90 -26.13 -10.16
C ALA A 149 -11.17 -26.77 -10.75
N MET A 150 -11.59 -26.31 -11.94
CA MET A 150 -12.71 -26.90 -12.68
C MET A 150 -12.44 -28.36 -13.03
N GLU A 151 -11.25 -28.67 -13.59
CA GLU A 151 -10.88 -30.02 -14.01
C GLU A 151 -10.85 -30.98 -12.82
N VAL A 152 -10.34 -30.55 -11.66
CA VAL A 152 -10.37 -31.34 -10.41
C VAL A 152 -11.80 -31.64 -9.94
N LEU A 153 -12.69 -30.64 -9.96
CA LEU A 153 -14.09 -30.84 -9.54
C LEU A 153 -14.83 -31.80 -10.49
N LEU A 154 -14.67 -31.61 -11.80
CA LEU A 154 -15.28 -32.45 -12.82
C LEU A 154 -14.74 -33.88 -12.79
N GLN A 155 -13.44 -34.04 -12.54
CA GLN A 155 -12.82 -35.35 -12.38
C GLN A 155 -13.38 -36.06 -11.14
N ARG A 156 -13.47 -35.38 -10.00
CA ARG A 156 -14.06 -35.97 -8.79
C ARG A 156 -15.52 -36.40 -8.98
N LEU A 157 -16.31 -35.59 -9.68
CA LEU A 157 -17.70 -35.95 -10.00
C LEU A 157 -17.76 -37.18 -10.92
N THR A 158 -16.82 -37.29 -11.86
CA THR A 158 -16.70 -38.47 -12.73
C THR A 158 -16.28 -39.71 -11.93
N GLU A 159 -15.31 -39.56 -11.01
CA GLU A 159 -14.87 -40.63 -10.11
C GLU A 159 -16.00 -41.11 -9.19
N CYS A 160 -16.81 -40.21 -8.63
CA CYS A 160 -18.01 -40.58 -7.86
C CYS A 160 -18.97 -41.43 -8.69
N LYS A 161 -19.22 -41.04 -9.94
CA LYS A 161 -20.08 -41.78 -10.88
C LYS A 161 -19.50 -43.14 -11.29
N GLU A 162 -18.18 -43.26 -11.39
CA GLU A 162 -17.46 -44.48 -11.78
C GLU A 162 -17.13 -45.40 -10.60
N ASP A 163 -17.36 -44.98 -9.35
CA ASP A 163 -17.12 -45.82 -8.19
C ASP A 163 -18.10 -47.02 -8.18
N ASP A 164 -17.55 -48.20 -8.45
CA ASP A 164 -18.24 -49.49 -8.48
C ASP A 164 -19.01 -49.80 -7.17
N GLN A 165 -18.74 -49.11 -6.06
CA GLN A 165 -19.49 -49.24 -4.81
C GLN A 165 -20.85 -48.50 -4.81
N GLN A 166 -21.08 -47.50 -5.67
CA GLN A 166 -22.41 -46.88 -5.86
C GLN A 166 -23.43 -47.83 -6.50
N ARG A 167 -22.97 -48.96 -7.06
CA ARG A 167 -23.84 -49.95 -7.67
C ARG A 167 -24.42 -50.98 -6.70
N ASN A 168 -23.92 -51.09 -5.47
CA ASN A 168 -24.40 -52.18 -4.61
C ASN A 168 -24.39 -51.99 -3.08
N TRP A 169 -24.00 -50.87 -2.47
CA TRP A 169 -24.41 -50.46 -1.10
C TRP A 169 -23.63 -49.20 -0.64
N MET A 170 -24.12 -47.98 -0.93
CA MET A 170 -23.99 -46.74 -0.10
C MET A 170 -24.41 -45.44 -0.84
N LEU A 171 -25.54 -45.44 -1.56
CA LEU A 171 -26.08 -44.23 -2.22
C LEU A 171 -26.34 -43.02 -1.27
N HIS A 172 -26.33 -43.21 0.05
CA HIS A 172 -26.64 -42.16 1.04
C HIS A 172 -25.42 -41.54 1.74
N GLU A 173 -24.22 -42.12 1.67
CA GLU A 173 -23.04 -41.50 2.32
C GLU A 173 -22.39 -40.42 1.46
N ASP A 174 -22.59 -40.45 0.14
CA ASP A 174 -21.97 -39.51 -0.79
C ASP A 174 -22.84 -38.31 -1.17
N GLU A 175 -24.14 -38.29 -0.84
CA GLU A 175 -25.06 -37.20 -1.22
C GLU A 175 -24.52 -35.83 -0.77
N SER A 176 -24.04 -35.74 0.47
CA SER A 176 -23.44 -34.51 1.01
C SER A 176 -22.10 -34.14 0.36
N THR A 177 -21.37 -35.11 -0.20
CA THR A 177 -20.11 -34.89 -0.91
C THR A 177 -20.36 -34.44 -2.35
N ILE A 178 -21.28 -35.11 -3.05
CA ILE A 178 -21.72 -34.75 -4.41
C ILE A 178 -22.36 -33.36 -4.39
N GLY A 179 -23.25 -33.09 -3.45
CA GLY A 179 -23.88 -31.77 -3.28
C GLY A 179 -22.84 -30.66 -3.13
N ARG A 180 -21.83 -30.84 -2.27
CA ARG A 180 -20.73 -29.88 -2.10
C ARG A 180 -19.88 -29.71 -3.37
N LEU A 181 -19.63 -30.79 -4.12
CA LEU A 181 -18.88 -30.73 -5.38
C LEU A 181 -19.66 -29.94 -6.44
N LEU A 182 -20.98 -30.16 -6.55
CA LEU A 182 -21.85 -29.45 -7.48
C LEU A 182 -22.00 -27.97 -7.11
N GLU A 183 -22.19 -27.66 -5.81
CA GLU A 183 -22.19 -26.28 -5.32
C GLU A 183 -20.87 -25.58 -5.63
N SER A 184 -19.74 -26.24 -5.36
CA SER A 184 -18.41 -25.69 -5.65
C SER A 184 -18.19 -25.48 -7.15
N LEU A 185 -18.67 -26.41 -7.99
CA LEU A 185 -18.57 -26.30 -9.45
C LEU A 185 -19.46 -25.16 -9.96
N TYR A 186 -20.67 -25.03 -9.46
CA TYR A 186 -21.57 -23.91 -9.78
C TYR A 186 -20.93 -22.57 -9.41
N ASP A 187 -20.44 -22.45 -8.18
CA ASP A 187 -19.78 -21.25 -7.68
C ASP A 187 -18.58 -20.85 -8.54
N LEU A 188 -17.82 -21.84 -9.01
CA LEU A 188 -16.69 -21.62 -9.89
C LEU A 188 -17.14 -21.19 -11.30
N LEU A 189 -18.15 -21.85 -11.87
CA LEU A 189 -18.72 -21.52 -13.18
C LEU A 189 -19.29 -20.10 -13.25
N VAL A 190 -19.82 -19.58 -12.14
CA VAL A 190 -20.33 -18.20 -12.04
C VAL A 190 -19.20 -17.17 -12.03
N LYS A 191 -18.03 -17.52 -11.47
CA LYS A 191 -16.90 -16.61 -11.25
C LYS A 191 -15.86 -16.65 -12.36
N VAL A 192 -15.69 -17.81 -12.99
CA VAL A 192 -14.65 -18.07 -13.99
C VAL A 192 -14.91 -17.30 -15.29
N GLU A 193 -13.84 -16.95 -16.00
CA GLU A 193 -13.96 -16.40 -17.35
C GLU A 193 -14.71 -17.39 -18.27
N PRO A 194 -15.75 -16.94 -19.01
CA PRO A 194 -16.56 -17.83 -19.87
C PRO A 194 -15.76 -18.63 -20.89
N ARG A 195 -14.62 -18.12 -21.34
CA ARG A 195 -13.75 -18.81 -22.29
C ARG A 195 -13.05 -20.01 -21.66
N ILE A 196 -12.62 -19.87 -20.41
CA ILE A 196 -12.00 -20.95 -19.65
C ILE A 196 -13.04 -22.06 -19.40
N SER A 197 -14.26 -21.70 -19.01
CA SER A 197 -15.31 -22.70 -18.79
C SER A 197 -15.66 -23.47 -20.06
N VAL A 198 -15.86 -22.79 -21.19
CA VAL A 198 -16.11 -23.45 -22.49
C VAL A 198 -14.94 -24.33 -22.90
N SER A 199 -13.71 -23.86 -22.70
CA SER A 199 -12.50 -24.63 -23.01
C SER A 199 -12.40 -25.93 -22.20
N VAL A 200 -12.63 -25.86 -20.88
CA VAL A 200 -12.58 -27.05 -20.01
C VAL A 200 -13.72 -28.01 -20.33
N LEU A 201 -14.94 -27.50 -20.52
CA LEU A 201 -16.13 -28.32 -20.80
C LEU A 201 -16.10 -28.99 -22.18
N SER A 202 -15.47 -28.37 -23.18
CA SER A 202 -15.31 -28.95 -24.52
C SER A 202 -14.14 -29.93 -24.63
N ARG A 203 -13.32 -30.03 -23.59
CA ARG A 203 -12.15 -30.90 -23.56
C ARG A 203 -12.56 -32.37 -23.76
N PHE A 204 -11.69 -33.12 -24.42
CA PHE A 204 -11.91 -34.54 -24.73
C PHE A 204 -13.26 -34.82 -25.41
N LYS A 205 -13.65 -33.97 -26.37
CA LYS A 205 -14.96 -34.06 -27.07
C LYS A 205 -16.14 -34.04 -26.11
N TYR A 206 -16.13 -33.10 -25.17
CA TYR A 206 -17.19 -32.92 -24.16
C TYR A 206 -17.31 -34.08 -23.16
N PHE A 207 -16.22 -34.80 -22.88
CA PHE A 207 -16.22 -35.93 -21.95
C PHE A 207 -16.87 -35.58 -20.61
N TYR A 208 -16.43 -34.51 -19.95
CA TYR A 208 -16.97 -34.13 -18.64
C TYR A 208 -18.45 -33.77 -18.68
N VAL A 209 -18.91 -33.13 -19.75
CA VAL A 209 -20.33 -32.82 -19.94
C VAL A 209 -21.14 -34.10 -20.14
N GLN A 210 -20.64 -35.03 -20.95
CA GLN A 210 -21.27 -36.34 -21.14
C GLN A 210 -21.33 -37.13 -19.83
N SER A 211 -20.24 -37.18 -19.06
CA SER A 211 -20.20 -37.83 -17.75
C SER A 211 -21.21 -37.24 -16.77
N LEU A 212 -21.38 -35.91 -16.74
CA LEU A 212 -22.40 -35.26 -15.90
C LEU A 212 -23.83 -35.60 -16.34
N ILE A 213 -24.08 -35.64 -17.65
CA ILE A 213 -25.40 -36.02 -18.19
C ILE A 213 -25.72 -37.48 -17.83
N GLU A 214 -24.77 -38.39 -18.04
CA GLU A 214 -24.91 -39.79 -17.66
C GLU A 214 -25.11 -39.94 -16.15
N TYR A 215 -24.39 -39.17 -15.34
CA TYR A 215 -24.54 -39.21 -13.89
C TYR A 215 -25.94 -38.77 -13.47
N PHE A 216 -26.45 -37.67 -14.03
CA PHE A 216 -27.81 -37.20 -13.79
C PHE A 216 -28.88 -38.23 -14.17
N GLN A 217 -28.64 -39.02 -15.22
CA GLN A 217 -29.54 -40.09 -15.64
C GLN A 217 -29.53 -41.31 -14.69
N MET A 218 -28.51 -41.46 -13.85
CA MET A 218 -28.43 -42.54 -12.86
C MET A 218 -29.16 -42.20 -11.54
N GLU A 219 -29.36 -40.91 -11.25
CA GLU A 219 -30.04 -40.39 -10.05
C GLU A 219 -31.58 -40.43 -10.13
N THR A 220 -32.15 -41.26 -11.01
CA THR A 220 -33.61 -41.47 -11.18
C THR A 220 -34.10 -42.76 -10.55
#